data_AF-A0A9E3H8K1-F1
#
_entry.id   AF-A0A9E3H8K1-F1
#
_cell.length_a   1.000
_cell.length_b   1.000
_cell.length_c   1.000
_cell.angle_alpha   90.00
_cell.angle_beta   90.00
_cell.angle_gamma   90.00
#
_symmetry.space_group_name_H-M   'P 1'
#
loop_
_entity.id
_entity.type
_entity.pdbx_description
1 polymer ?
#
loop_
_entity_poly.entity_id
_entity_poly.type
_entity_poly.pdbx_seq_one_letter_code
_entity_poly.pdbx_strand_id
1 'polypeptide(L)'
;MTKNWALVIGINQYEFLQPLKYAKRDAQLMREFLCNEAGFDQVCLFCDNSPKGFETSTHPSRNNLLHFLHNLFEKSCLQPGDNFWCFFSGHGIVHANQDYIMPCDGKIQDVENTGIPVNYLTEGLRGCGSGNVILIFDACRHQNKTLGEKFGQQTQQMARQNRFTSIFSCSFDEYSYEIDALKQGVFTYALLEGLGNQGQCATIERLNKYLSFRVPQLVYQYKHARQTPHIVAEPQAKSHQILLLKHATLDDISKLKISAFQAEVDNNLELAEQLWMQVNSIASTPDIDAIAAMQRIAQLRSEFLYSQTNIVLQPSYLEKNRRLNLPLQTLEVTSTNDYHNEVNRTTEHFLKLNNISVFNSEFKNDKINNIYNIKEKDKNINFYSALEINYQQLNDLLAAGKWKQADRETLTLLLKAAGREKEGWLNIQSINQLPCIDLFTIDQLWLKYSNGRFGFSVQKSIWESVGAQTDIDYEIWCLLCDHVGWRVNDNWLFYSDLTFSSDAPEGHFPAAGIIHSLTEWRGWVVGSLSCVIGFSALTSKMEICDL
;
A
#
# COMPACT_ATOMS: atom_id res chain seq x y z
N MET A 1 3.09 4.92 18.92
CA MET A 1 3.53 5.86 17.88
C MET A 1 4.63 5.16 17.10
N THR A 2 4.58 5.24 15.77
CA THR A 2 5.62 4.73 14.88
C THR A 2 6.91 5.51 15.08
N LYS A 3 8.06 4.84 15.12
CA LYS A 3 9.37 5.47 15.30
C LYS A 3 10.09 5.59 13.96
N ASN A 4 10.78 6.71 13.76
CA ASN A 4 11.59 7.02 12.60
C ASN A 4 13.07 7.06 12.99
N TRP A 5 13.84 6.06 12.56
CA TRP A 5 15.25 5.89 12.89
C TRP A 5 16.10 6.04 11.65
N ALA A 6 17.31 6.58 11.80
CA ALA A 6 18.25 6.70 10.69
C ALA A 6 19.70 6.42 11.07
N LEU A 7 20.40 5.73 10.17
CA LEU A 7 21.85 5.62 10.12
C LEU A 7 22.37 6.46 8.95
N VAL A 8 23.24 7.42 9.22
CA VAL A 8 23.77 8.36 8.23
C VAL A 8 25.29 8.25 8.23
N ILE A 9 25.87 7.91 7.09
CA ILE A 9 27.31 7.64 6.94
C ILE A 9 27.85 8.53 5.81
N GLY A 10 28.92 9.27 6.08
CA GLY A 10 29.60 10.10 5.09
C GLY A 10 31.10 10.12 5.31
N ILE A 11 31.87 9.68 4.31
CA ILE A 11 33.31 9.47 4.48
C ILE A 11 34.07 10.21 3.39
N ASN A 12 34.87 11.20 3.80
CA ASN A 12 35.79 11.88 2.89
C ASN A 12 37.18 11.25 2.91
N GLN A 13 37.70 10.96 4.09
CA GLN A 13 39.08 10.56 4.30
C GLN A 13 39.15 9.03 4.44
N TYR A 14 39.79 8.42 3.46
CA TYR A 14 40.05 6.99 3.43
C TYR A 14 41.55 6.74 3.63
N GLU A 15 41.89 5.71 4.41
CA GLU A 15 43.29 5.33 4.66
C GLU A 15 43.93 4.69 3.43
N PHE A 16 43.16 3.93 2.65
CA PHE A 16 43.66 3.14 1.51
C PHE A 16 42.92 3.41 0.18
N LEU A 17 41.94 4.31 0.17
CA LEU A 17 41.18 4.72 -1.03
C LEU A 17 41.39 6.20 -1.34
N GLN A 18 41.03 6.62 -2.56
CA GLN A 18 41.07 8.04 -2.93
C GLN A 18 40.10 8.86 -2.08
N PRO A 19 40.52 10.01 -1.54
CA PRO A 19 39.66 10.85 -0.72
C PRO A 19 38.54 11.49 -1.54
N LEU A 20 37.41 11.73 -0.89
CA LEU A 20 36.26 12.48 -1.42
C LEU A 20 36.20 13.88 -0.79
N LYS A 21 35.47 14.80 -1.43
CA LYS A 21 35.42 16.21 -0.99
C LYS A 21 34.25 16.52 -0.07
N TYR A 22 33.07 15.99 -0.36
CA TYR A 22 31.79 16.43 0.20
C TYR A 22 30.91 15.31 0.74
N ALA A 23 31.29 14.03 0.65
CA ALA A 23 30.54 12.93 1.25
C ALA A 23 30.25 13.11 2.76
N LYS A 24 31.21 13.65 3.51
CA LYS A 24 31.02 14.09 4.90
C LYS A 24 29.93 15.15 5.03
N ARG A 25 29.98 16.17 4.17
CA ARG A 25 29.05 17.31 4.20
C ARG A 25 27.64 16.87 3.82
N ASP A 26 27.53 15.98 2.84
CA ASP A 26 26.29 15.32 2.42
C ASP A 26 25.62 14.61 3.61
N ALA A 27 26.38 13.81 4.36
CA ALA A 27 25.87 13.14 5.57
C ALA A 27 25.46 14.12 6.68
N GLN A 28 26.22 15.20 6.89
CA GLN A 28 25.86 16.22 7.88
C GLN A 28 24.54 16.92 7.51
N LEU A 29 24.36 17.29 6.23
CA LEU A 29 23.14 17.93 5.74
C LEU A 29 21.95 16.97 5.77
N MET A 30 22.15 15.70 5.44
CA MET A 30 21.13 14.67 5.58
C MET A 30 20.69 14.53 7.05
N ARG A 31 21.65 14.48 8.00
CA ARG A 31 21.31 14.47 9.44
C ARG A 31 20.51 15.71 9.83
N GLU A 32 20.95 16.90 9.43
CA GLU A 32 20.27 18.16 9.73
C GLU A 32 18.82 18.14 9.21
N PHE A 33 18.61 17.70 7.97
CA PHE A 33 17.28 17.52 7.39
C PHE A 33 16.43 16.51 8.18
N LEU A 34 16.96 15.32 8.48
CA LEU A 34 16.22 14.28 9.18
C LEU A 34 15.78 14.73 10.59
N CYS A 35 16.67 15.42 11.32
CA CYS A 35 16.36 15.93 12.65
C CYS A 35 15.39 17.13 12.63
N ASN A 36 15.65 18.11 11.76
CA ASN A 36 14.98 19.42 11.86
C ASN A 36 13.71 19.52 11.00
N GLU A 37 13.67 18.78 9.89
CA GLU A 37 12.59 18.90 8.90
C GLU A 37 11.74 17.65 8.80
N ALA A 38 12.34 16.46 8.81
CA ALA A 38 11.60 15.19 8.70
C ALA A 38 11.08 14.66 10.04
N GLY A 39 11.62 15.15 11.17
CA GLY A 39 11.18 14.77 12.52
C GLY A 39 11.54 13.33 12.92
N PHE A 40 12.76 12.87 12.56
CA PHE A 40 13.24 11.55 12.96
C PHE A 40 13.57 11.50 14.45
N ASP A 41 13.15 10.42 15.12
CA ASP A 41 13.32 10.22 16.56
C ASP A 41 14.79 9.98 16.93
N GLN A 42 15.51 9.23 16.11
CA GLN A 42 16.91 8.84 16.34
C GLN A 42 17.69 8.91 15.02
N VAL A 43 18.76 9.70 15.00
CA VAL A 43 19.64 9.84 13.82
C VAL A 43 21.09 9.67 14.24
N CYS A 44 21.68 8.53 13.89
CA CYS A 44 23.06 8.17 14.18
C CYS A 44 23.97 8.58 13.02
N LEU A 45 24.96 9.44 13.27
CA LEU A 45 25.88 9.94 12.25
C LEU A 45 27.30 9.39 12.42
N PHE A 46 27.81 8.78 11.35
CA PHE A 46 29.19 8.32 11.22
C PHE A 46 29.91 9.12 10.13
N CYS A 47 30.90 9.94 10.51
CA CYS A 47 31.67 10.73 9.56
C CYS A 47 33.06 11.08 10.08
N ASP A 48 33.92 11.67 9.24
CA ASP A 48 35.35 11.85 9.53
C ASP A 48 35.65 12.55 10.87
N ASN A 49 34.82 13.53 11.25
CA ASN A 49 34.97 14.31 12.48
C ASN A 49 34.11 13.81 13.66
N SER A 50 33.50 12.65 13.54
CA SER A 50 32.87 11.98 14.67
C SER A 50 33.90 11.66 15.77
N PRO A 51 33.52 11.66 17.06
CA PRO A 51 34.45 11.43 18.17
C PRO A 51 35.22 10.11 18.02
N LYS A 52 36.55 10.15 18.24
CA LYS A 52 37.44 8.98 18.29
C LYS A 52 37.74 8.60 19.74
N GLY A 53 37.78 7.30 20.06
CA GLY A 53 38.38 6.80 21.31
C GLY A 53 37.45 6.50 22.50
N PHE A 54 36.14 6.34 22.28
CA PHE A 54 35.19 5.84 23.27
C PHE A 54 34.62 4.47 22.85
N GLU A 55 34.11 3.67 23.80
CA GLU A 55 33.33 2.44 23.52
C GLU A 55 32.14 2.70 22.57
N THR A 56 31.71 3.97 22.44
CA THR A 56 30.67 4.45 21.51
C THR A 56 31.21 5.42 20.45
N SER A 57 32.44 5.19 19.94
CA SER A 57 33.03 5.99 18.86
C SER A 57 32.20 5.88 17.57
N THR A 58 31.78 7.01 17.00
CA THR A 58 31.07 7.05 15.71
C THR A 58 31.98 7.43 14.54
N HIS A 59 33.30 7.32 14.70
CA HIS A 59 34.23 7.40 13.57
C HIS A 59 33.95 6.24 12.60
N PRO A 60 33.90 6.44 11.26
CA PRO A 60 33.38 5.48 10.29
C PRO A 60 34.37 4.37 9.92
N SER A 61 35.04 3.79 10.92
CA SER A 61 35.84 2.58 10.74
C SER A 61 34.96 1.34 10.72
N ARG A 62 35.46 0.26 10.12
CA ARG A 62 34.74 -1.01 10.03
C ARG A 62 34.33 -1.52 11.40
N ASN A 63 35.24 -1.50 12.37
CA ASN A 63 34.98 -1.98 13.72
C ASN A 63 33.82 -1.22 14.40
N ASN A 64 33.82 0.11 14.30
CA ASN A 64 32.79 0.93 14.92
C ASN A 64 31.42 0.74 14.26
N LEU A 65 31.40 0.67 12.92
CA LEU A 65 30.17 0.43 12.16
C LEU A 65 29.60 -0.95 12.47
N LEU A 66 30.42 -2.01 12.47
CA LEU A 66 29.95 -3.36 12.83
C LEU A 66 29.49 -3.43 14.28
N HIS A 67 30.21 -2.82 15.22
CA HIS A 67 29.78 -2.79 16.62
C HIS A 67 28.43 -2.08 16.77
N PHE A 68 28.22 -0.96 16.06
CA PHE A 68 26.94 -0.26 16.05
C PHE A 68 25.82 -1.12 15.45
N LEU A 69 26.06 -1.74 14.28
CA LEU A 69 25.08 -2.58 13.59
C LEU A 69 24.71 -3.81 14.43
N HIS A 70 25.69 -4.51 15.02
CA HIS A 70 25.44 -5.61 15.93
C HIS A 70 24.56 -5.19 17.12
N ASN A 71 24.88 -4.06 17.77
CA ASN A 71 24.06 -3.56 18.87
C ASN A 71 22.65 -3.16 18.40
N LEU A 72 22.52 -2.55 17.22
CA LEU A 72 21.24 -2.19 16.64
C LEU A 72 20.39 -3.46 16.45
N PHE A 73 20.98 -4.51 15.86
CA PHE A 73 20.29 -5.75 15.54
C PHE A 73 19.94 -6.59 16.79
N GLU A 74 20.77 -6.57 17.83
CA GLU A 74 20.53 -7.34 19.05
C GLU A 74 19.61 -6.64 20.05
N LYS A 75 19.70 -5.30 20.17
CA LYS A 75 19.03 -4.55 21.25
C LYS A 75 17.77 -3.81 20.81
N SER A 76 17.56 -3.65 19.50
CA SER A 76 16.48 -2.82 18.96
C SER A 76 15.54 -3.67 18.10
N CYS A 77 14.37 -4.05 18.63
CA CYS A 77 13.29 -4.60 17.83
C CYS A 77 12.41 -3.44 17.32
N LEU A 78 12.71 -2.99 16.10
CA LEU A 78 11.84 -2.09 15.35
C LEU A 78 10.48 -2.79 15.16
N GLN A 79 9.40 -2.08 15.43
CA GLN A 79 8.07 -2.64 15.23
C GLN A 79 7.72 -2.63 13.73
N PRO A 80 6.76 -3.45 13.25
CA PRO A 80 6.34 -3.46 11.84
C PRO A 80 5.86 -2.10 11.29
N GLY A 81 5.52 -1.14 12.15
CA GLY A 81 5.18 0.23 11.75
C GLY A 81 6.35 1.24 11.78
N ASP A 82 7.53 0.84 12.27
CA ASP A 82 8.69 1.73 12.39
C ASP A 82 9.42 1.88 11.04
N ASN A 83 9.95 3.07 10.79
CA ASN A 83 10.70 3.40 9.59
C ASN A 83 12.20 3.46 9.89
N PHE A 84 13.01 2.84 9.04
CA PHE A 84 14.46 2.91 9.14
C PHE A 84 15.09 3.41 7.84
N TRP A 85 15.86 4.49 7.92
CA TRP A 85 16.60 5.04 6.78
C TRP A 85 18.10 4.81 6.95
N CYS A 86 18.76 4.25 5.94
CA CYS A 86 20.21 4.22 5.87
C CYS A 86 20.68 5.09 4.71
N PHE A 87 21.37 6.18 5.01
CA PHE A 87 22.03 7.03 4.02
C PHE A 87 23.53 6.78 4.04
N PHE A 88 24.12 6.46 2.89
CA PHE A 88 25.56 6.30 2.72
C PHE A 88 26.07 7.17 1.58
N SER A 89 27.06 8.02 1.87
CA SER A 89 27.84 8.76 0.88
C SER A 89 29.31 8.39 1.01
N GLY A 90 29.90 7.82 -0.04
CA GLY A 90 31.25 7.24 0.03
C GLY A 90 31.59 6.29 -1.13
N HIS A 91 32.64 5.49 -0.95
CA HIS A 91 33.00 4.42 -1.89
C HIS A 91 32.15 3.17 -1.69
N GLY A 92 31.45 2.77 -2.75
CA GLY A 92 30.84 1.45 -2.89
C GLY A 92 31.64 0.62 -3.89
N ILE A 93 31.91 -0.63 -3.57
CA ILE A 93 32.72 -1.56 -4.38
C ILE A 93 31.95 -2.86 -4.57
N VAL A 94 32.10 -3.48 -5.74
CA VAL A 94 31.65 -4.85 -5.98
C VAL A 94 32.84 -5.79 -5.83
N HIS A 95 32.66 -6.86 -5.06
CA HIS A 95 33.64 -7.93 -4.96
C HIS A 95 32.91 -9.27 -4.90
N ALA A 96 33.34 -10.24 -5.71
CA ALA A 96 32.74 -11.58 -5.77
C ALA A 96 31.20 -11.56 -5.95
N ASN A 97 30.71 -10.70 -6.86
CA ASN A 97 29.27 -10.46 -7.12
C ASN A 97 28.47 -9.93 -5.91
N GLN A 98 29.13 -9.34 -4.93
CA GLN A 98 28.49 -8.72 -3.78
C GLN A 98 28.79 -7.23 -3.69
N ASP A 99 27.79 -6.45 -3.31
CA ASP A 99 27.90 -5.01 -3.07
C ASP A 99 28.46 -4.75 -1.65
N TYR A 100 29.50 -3.94 -1.55
CA TYR A 100 30.12 -3.51 -0.30
C TYR A 100 30.11 -1.99 -0.17
N ILE A 101 29.76 -1.48 1.01
CA ILE A 101 30.13 -0.12 1.40
C ILE A 101 31.51 -0.16 2.03
N MET A 102 32.37 0.80 1.68
CA MET A 102 33.73 0.86 2.21
C MET A 102 33.81 1.82 3.40
N PRO A 103 34.20 1.32 4.59
CA PRO A 103 34.59 2.14 5.74
C PRO A 103 35.90 2.93 5.47
N CYS A 104 36.25 3.87 6.36
CA CYS A 104 37.45 4.69 6.17
C CYS A 104 38.77 3.89 6.15
N ASP A 105 38.81 2.74 6.83
CA ASP A 105 39.92 1.78 6.90
C ASP A 105 39.81 0.64 5.85
N GLY A 106 38.87 0.75 4.90
CA GLY A 106 38.62 -0.24 3.85
C GLY A 106 39.73 -0.34 2.80
N LYS A 107 40.04 -1.56 2.34
CA LYS A 107 41.11 -1.87 1.37
C LYS A 107 40.56 -2.61 0.15
N ILE A 108 40.93 -2.17 -1.06
CA ILE A 108 40.52 -2.82 -2.32
C ILE A 108 41.11 -4.24 -2.43
N GLN A 109 42.30 -4.47 -1.85
CA GLN A 109 42.95 -5.78 -1.89
C GLN A 109 42.33 -6.82 -0.94
N ASP A 110 41.45 -6.39 -0.04
CA ASP A 110 40.88 -7.24 1.02
C ASP A 110 39.45 -6.79 1.34
N VAL A 111 38.60 -6.68 0.32
CA VAL A 111 37.24 -6.14 0.44
C VAL A 111 36.38 -6.98 1.39
N GLU A 112 36.51 -8.31 1.35
CA GLU A 112 35.72 -9.21 2.20
C GLU A 112 35.92 -8.94 3.69
N ASN A 113 37.17 -8.67 4.11
CA ASN A 113 37.50 -8.46 5.53
C ASN A 113 37.50 -6.99 5.95
N THR A 114 37.55 -6.04 5.01
CA THR A 114 37.67 -4.61 5.32
C THR A 114 36.48 -3.77 4.85
N GLY A 115 35.63 -4.30 3.97
CA GLY A 115 34.34 -3.73 3.62
C GLY A 115 33.21 -4.18 4.54
N ILE A 116 32.02 -3.61 4.35
CA ILE A 116 30.77 -4.06 4.96
C ILE A 116 29.83 -4.49 3.83
N PRO A 117 29.45 -5.77 3.75
CA PRO A 117 28.50 -6.24 2.74
C PRO A 117 27.15 -5.53 2.91
N VAL A 118 26.57 -5.05 1.82
CA VAL A 118 25.21 -4.48 1.84
C VAL A 118 24.20 -5.54 2.27
N ASN A 119 24.42 -6.82 1.91
CA ASN A 119 23.56 -7.92 2.34
C ASN A 119 23.49 -8.05 3.87
N TYR A 120 24.61 -7.87 4.57
CA TYR A 120 24.66 -7.91 6.04
C TYR A 120 23.77 -6.81 6.65
N LEU A 121 23.77 -5.61 6.06
CA LEU A 121 22.89 -4.51 6.48
C LEU A 121 21.42 -4.87 6.24
N THR A 122 21.07 -5.35 5.04
CA THR A 122 19.67 -5.65 4.68
C THR A 122 19.09 -6.81 5.48
N GLU A 123 19.85 -7.89 5.68
CA GLU A 123 19.41 -9.05 6.45
C GLU A 123 19.26 -8.71 7.94
N GLY A 124 20.21 -7.95 8.49
CA GLY A 124 20.14 -7.48 9.87
C GLY A 124 18.92 -6.60 10.13
N LEU A 125 18.67 -5.60 9.27
CA LEU A 125 17.50 -4.74 9.39
C LEU A 125 16.17 -5.50 9.24
N ARG A 126 16.12 -6.51 8.36
CA ARG A 126 14.96 -7.40 8.25
C ARG A 126 14.72 -8.19 9.54
N GLY A 127 15.78 -8.69 10.16
CA GLY A 127 15.72 -9.41 11.44
C GLY A 127 15.20 -8.55 12.60
N CYS A 128 15.28 -7.22 12.48
CA CYS A 128 14.84 -6.28 13.51
C CYS A 128 13.32 -6.02 13.52
N GLY A 129 12.55 -6.52 12.54
CA GLY A 129 11.09 -6.33 12.48
C GLY A 129 10.61 -5.01 11.87
N SER A 130 11.50 -4.17 11.32
CA SER A 130 11.08 -2.92 10.68
C SER A 130 10.28 -3.18 9.41
N GLY A 131 9.05 -2.65 9.32
CA GLY A 131 8.22 -2.81 8.12
C GLY A 131 8.66 -1.95 6.93
N ASN A 132 9.41 -0.87 7.18
CA ASN A 132 9.77 0.13 6.17
C ASN A 132 11.26 0.49 6.20
N VAL A 133 12.06 -0.21 5.40
CA VAL A 133 13.50 0.07 5.22
C VAL A 133 13.73 0.84 3.92
N ILE A 134 14.44 1.97 4.03
CA ILE A 134 14.88 2.78 2.88
C ILE A 134 16.41 2.89 2.91
N LEU A 135 17.06 2.37 1.86
CA LEU A 135 18.50 2.48 1.67
C LEU A 135 18.80 3.51 0.59
N ILE A 136 19.67 4.47 0.89
CA ILE A 136 20.03 5.57 -0.01
C ILE A 136 21.56 5.55 -0.19
N PHE A 137 22.00 5.33 -1.43
CA PHE A 137 23.41 5.20 -1.78
C PHE A 137 23.87 6.32 -2.73
N ASP A 138 24.59 7.30 -2.16
CA ASP A 138 25.43 8.25 -2.88
C ASP A 138 26.85 7.68 -3.05
N ALA A 139 26.92 6.57 -3.80
CA ALA A 139 28.14 5.81 -4.08
C ALA A 139 28.44 5.76 -5.59
N CYS A 140 29.36 4.90 -6.05
CA CYS A 140 29.82 4.77 -7.45
C CYS A 140 30.76 5.89 -7.94
N ARG A 141 31.85 6.12 -7.19
CA ARG A 141 32.83 7.17 -7.47
C ARG A 141 34.17 6.64 -8.01
N HIS A 142 34.21 5.38 -8.44
CA HIS A 142 35.43 4.67 -8.87
C HIS A 142 35.60 4.63 -10.39
N GLN A 143 36.68 5.20 -10.93
CA GLN A 143 36.97 5.26 -12.38
C GLN A 143 37.31 3.91 -13.02
N ASN A 144 37.78 2.92 -12.24
CA ASN A 144 38.17 1.61 -12.74
C ASN A 144 37.00 0.63 -12.62
N LYS A 145 36.06 0.67 -13.57
CA LYS A 145 35.12 -0.44 -13.75
C LYS A 145 35.88 -1.62 -14.34
N THR A 146 36.17 -2.64 -13.53
CA THR A 146 36.46 -3.97 -14.09
C THR A 146 35.26 -4.34 -14.98
N LEU A 147 35.52 -4.77 -16.23
CA LEU A 147 34.47 -5.13 -17.18
C LEU A 147 33.51 -6.16 -16.56
N GLY A 148 32.31 -5.73 -16.18
CA GLY A 148 31.22 -6.59 -15.69
C GLY A 148 30.71 -6.31 -14.28
N GLU A 149 31.43 -5.58 -13.43
CA GLU A 149 31.05 -5.37 -12.03
C GLU A 149 30.35 -4.02 -11.81
N LYS A 150 29.07 -4.07 -11.41
CA LYS A 150 28.17 -2.90 -11.34
C LYS A 150 27.58 -2.76 -9.92
N PHE A 151 28.09 -1.82 -9.14
CA PHE A 151 27.62 -1.60 -7.77
C PHE A 151 26.12 -1.29 -7.76
N GLY A 152 25.40 -1.94 -6.85
CA GLY A 152 23.96 -1.82 -6.67
C GLY A 152 23.15 -2.89 -7.41
N GLN A 153 23.75 -3.70 -8.29
CA GLN A 153 23.03 -4.71 -9.04
C GLN A 153 22.50 -5.83 -8.13
N GLN A 154 23.34 -6.32 -7.20
CA GLN A 154 22.91 -7.29 -6.20
C GLN A 154 21.87 -6.65 -5.27
N THR A 155 22.11 -5.42 -4.83
CA THR A 155 21.19 -4.69 -3.94
C THR A 155 19.82 -4.48 -4.57
N GLN A 156 19.73 -4.18 -5.86
CA GLN A 156 18.46 -4.09 -6.59
C GLN A 156 17.73 -5.43 -6.66
N GLN A 157 18.44 -6.54 -6.86
CA GLN A 157 17.85 -7.88 -6.84
C GLN A 157 17.31 -8.23 -5.44
N MET A 158 18.09 -7.92 -4.40
CA MET A 158 17.68 -8.11 -3.01
C MET A 158 16.49 -7.21 -2.66
N ALA A 159 16.43 -5.96 -3.14
CA ALA A 159 15.32 -5.05 -2.91
C ALA A 159 14.00 -5.62 -3.46
N ARG A 160 14.06 -6.23 -4.66
CA ARG A 160 12.92 -6.93 -5.28
C ARG A 160 12.47 -8.15 -4.49
N GLN A 161 13.42 -8.96 -4.04
CA GLN A 161 13.13 -10.22 -3.32
C GLN A 161 12.65 -9.98 -1.89
N ASN A 162 13.30 -9.04 -1.20
CA ASN A 162 13.13 -8.77 0.23
C ASN A 162 12.26 -7.53 0.49
N ARG A 163 11.64 -6.96 -0.54
CA ARG A 163 10.63 -5.89 -0.48
C ARG A 163 11.09 -4.66 0.32
N PHE A 164 12.34 -4.24 0.21
CA PHE A 164 12.80 -2.95 0.75
C PHE A 164 12.99 -1.94 -0.37
N THR A 165 13.00 -0.66 -0.02
CA THR A 165 13.21 0.43 -0.97
C THR A 165 14.68 0.79 -1.05
N SER A 166 15.24 0.88 -2.26
CA SER A 166 16.61 1.36 -2.46
C SER A 166 16.67 2.51 -3.47
N ILE A 167 17.49 3.51 -3.18
CA ILE A 167 17.68 4.73 -3.96
C ILE A 167 19.16 4.84 -4.29
N PHE A 168 19.50 4.84 -5.56
CA PHE A 168 20.88 4.95 -6.05
C PHE A 168 21.10 6.29 -6.74
N SER A 169 22.25 6.88 -6.47
CA SER A 169 22.65 8.19 -7.02
C SER A 169 22.91 8.22 -8.52
N CYS A 170 23.23 7.09 -9.15
CA CYS A 170 23.50 6.98 -10.58
C CYS A 170 23.16 5.59 -11.12
N SER A 171 23.04 5.48 -12.44
CA SER A 171 22.89 4.18 -13.11
C SER A 171 24.23 3.44 -13.16
N PHE A 172 24.19 2.13 -13.40
CA PHE A 172 25.36 1.25 -13.33
C PHE A 172 26.57 1.69 -14.17
N ASP A 173 26.32 2.34 -15.31
CA ASP A 173 27.35 2.78 -16.25
C ASP A 173 27.77 4.25 -16.06
N GLU A 174 27.24 4.92 -15.05
CA GLU A 174 27.48 6.33 -14.73
C GLU A 174 28.29 6.48 -13.44
N TYR A 175 28.50 7.73 -13.02
CA TYR A 175 29.21 8.11 -11.79
C TYR A 175 28.36 9.07 -10.95
N SER A 176 28.55 9.05 -9.63
CA SER A 176 28.03 10.12 -8.76
C SER A 176 29.07 11.23 -8.60
N TYR A 177 28.69 12.47 -8.93
CA TYR A 177 29.63 13.61 -8.95
C TYR A 177 29.53 14.51 -7.72
N GLU A 178 30.68 15.09 -7.37
CA GLU A 178 30.86 16.13 -6.35
C GLU A 178 31.06 17.50 -7.01
N ILE A 179 30.23 18.49 -6.67
CA ILE A 179 30.28 19.83 -7.28
C ILE A 179 30.83 20.84 -6.29
N ASP A 180 31.98 21.43 -6.61
CA ASP A 180 32.64 22.43 -5.76
C ASP A 180 31.78 23.67 -5.52
N ALA A 181 30.99 24.10 -6.52
CA ALA A 181 30.07 25.23 -6.40
C ALA A 181 28.93 24.96 -5.40
N LEU A 182 28.45 23.72 -5.31
CA LEU A 182 27.41 23.30 -4.36
C LEU A 182 27.99 22.90 -3.01
N LYS A 183 29.28 22.55 -2.96
CA LYS A 183 29.95 21.93 -1.80
C LYS A 183 29.24 20.65 -1.33
N GLN A 184 28.69 19.89 -2.27
CA GLN A 184 27.88 18.68 -2.08
C GLN A 184 27.99 17.73 -3.27
N GLY A 185 27.59 16.48 -3.07
CA GLY A 185 27.24 15.58 -4.17
C GLY A 185 26.00 16.07 -4.93
N VAL A 186 25.98 15.95 -6.26
CA VAL A 186 24.82 16.40 -7.08
C VAL A 186 23.53 15.70 -6.64
N PHE A 187 23.62 14.39 -6.44
CA PHE A 187 22.49 13.58 -6.02
C PHE A 187 21.98 14.00 -4.64
N THR A 188 22.87 14.09 -3.64
CA THR A 188 22.45 14.49 -2.29
C THR A 188 21.85 15.90 -2.27
N TYR A 189 22.41 16.84 -3.05
CA TYR A 189 21.82 18.17 -3.20
C TYR A 189 20.36 18.08 -3.72
N ALA A 190 20.14 17.38 -4.84
CA ALA A 190 18.81 17.23 -5.44
C ALA A 190 17.84 16.44 -4.55
N LEU A 191 18.34 15.44 -3.80
CA LEU A 191 17.57 14.65 -2.86
C LEU A 191 17.03 15.51 -1.71
N LEU A 192 17.89 16.31 -1.08
CA LEU A 192 17.47 17.21 0.00
C LEU A 192 16.55 18.32 -0.51
N GLU A 193 16.79 18.83 -1.72
CA GLU A 193 15.92 19.82 -2.38
C GLU A 193 14.51 19.22 -2.66
N GLY A 194 14.48 17.98 -3.17
CA GLY A 194 13.26 17.24 -3.49
C GLY A 194 12.44 16.90 -2.25
N LEU A 195 13.08 16.38 -1.20
CA LEU A 195 12.43 16.02 0.07
C LEU A 195 12.07 17.25 0.92
N GLY A 196 12.84 18.32 0.83
CA GLY A 196 12.63 19.56 1.57
C GLY A 196 11.51 20.43 1.00
N ASN A 197 11.42 21.65 1.52
CA ASN A 197 10.31 22.56 1.21
C ASN A 197 10.23 23.00 -0.27
N GLN A 198 11.29 22.81 -1.07
CA GLN A 198 11.30 23.19 -2.48
C GLN A 198 10.57 22.16 -3.35
N GLY A 199 10.94 20.88 -3.26
CA GLY A 199 10.28 19.82 -4.03
C GLY A 199 9.06 19.21 -3.33
N GLN A 200 9.00 19.27 -2.00
CA GLN A 200 7.91 18.74 -1.17
C GLN A 200 7.52 17.30 -1.52
N CYS A 201 8.47 16.48 -1.97
CA CYS A 201 8.20 15.12 -2.44
C CYS A 201 7.81 14.23 -1.27
N ALA A 202 6.50 14.01 -1.11
CA ALA A 202 5.98 13.23 0.00
C ALA A 202 6.02 11.73 -0.23
N THR A 203 6.12 11.27 -1.47
CA THR A 203 6.07 9.85 -1.86
C THR A 203 7.29 9.44 -2.67
N ILE A 204 7.54 8.13 -2.74
CA ILE A 204 8.59 7.56 -3.60
C ILE A 204 8.37 7.95 -5.07
N GLU A 205 7.13 7.91 -5.56
CA GLU A 205 6.79 8.27 -6.94
C GLU A 205 7.16 9.73 -7.25
N ARG A 206 6.75 10.66 -6.38
CA ARG A 206 7.05 12.10 -6.53
C ARG A 206 8.55 12.34 -6.48
N LEU A 207 9.25 11.70 -5.54
CA LEU A 207 10.70 11.80 -5.42
C LEU A 207 11.42 11.24 -6.65
N ASN A 208 10.97 10.10 -7.19
CA ASN A 208 11.55 9.50 -8.39
C ASN A 208 11.42 10.44 -9.60
N LYS A 209 10.22 11.02 -9.81
CA LYS A 209 9.98 12.01 -10.88
C LYS A 209 10.89 13.22 -10.71
N TYR A 210 10.99 13.76 -9.49
CA TYR A 210 11.82 14.92 -9.20
C TYR A 210 13.30 14.66 -9.50
N LEU A 211 13.85 13.57 -8.96
CA LEU A 211 15.25 13.20 -9.12
C LEU A 211 15.61 12.87 -10.57
N SER A 212 14.69 12.22 -11.31
CA SER A 212 14.89 11.86 -12.73
C SER A 212 15.08 13.07 -13.64
N PHE A 213 14.60 14.24 -13.23
CA PHE A 213 14.78 15.51 -13.95
C PHE A 213 15.90 16.36 -13.34
N ARG A 214 15.89 16.54 -12.01
CA ARG A 214 16.73 17.51 -11.33
C ARG A 214 18.21 17.13 -11.34
N VAL A 215 18.54 15.85 -11.18
CA VAL A 215 19.95 15.41 -11.21
C VAL A 215 20.55 15.60 -12.61
N PRO A 216 19.95 15.12 -13.71
CA PRO A 216 20.46 15.41 -15.06
C PRO A 216 20.58 16.90 -15.37
N GLN A 217 19.64 17.73 -14.90
CA GLN A 217 19.70 19.18 -15.07
C GLN A 217 20.94 19.79 -14.42
N LEU A 218 21.22 19.45 -13.15
CA LEU A 218 22.39 19.94 -12.41
C LEU A 218 23.69 19.43 -13.03
N VAL A 219 23.74 18.17 -13.42
CA VAL A 219 24.89 17.56 -14.11
C VAL A 219 25.22 18.32 -15.39
N TYR A 220 24.21 18.61 -16.21
CA TYR A 220 24.36 19.40 -17.43
C TYR A 220 24.85 20.82 -17.13
N GLN A 221 24.25 21.48 -16.14
CA GLN A 221 24.62 22.83 -15.72
C GLN A 221 26.09 22.94 -15.30
N TYR A 222 26.60 21.94 -14.58
CA TYR A 222 28.00 21.90 -14.12
C TYR A 222 28.95 21.15 -15.07
N LYS A 223 28.52 20.86 -16.30
CA LYS A 223 29.34 20.29 -17.38
C LYS A 223 29.96 18.92 -17.06
N HIS A 224 29.25 18.08 -16.32
CA HIS A 224 29.63 16.70 -16.08
C HIS A 224 28.98 15.75 -17.09
N ALA A 225 29.52 14.54 -17.23
CA ALA A 225 28.87 13.48 -18.00
C ALA A 225 27.62 12.97 -17.26
N ARG A 226 26.77 12.19 -17.95
CA ARG A 226 25.45 11.77 -17.45
C ARG A 226 25.50 11.13 -16.05
N GLN A 227 24.54 11.51 -15.21
CA GLN A 227 24.21 10.86 -13.95
C GLN A 227 22.67 10.83 -13.84
N THR A 228 22.13 9.64 -13.71
CA THR A 228 20.71 9.31 -13.74
C THR A 228 20.41 8.48 -12.48
N PRO A 229 19.76 9.09 -11.46
CA PRO A 229 19.41 8.36 -10.25
C PRO A 229 18.35 7.31 -10.55
N HIS A 230 18.30 6.27 -9.72
CA HIS A 230 17.37 5.16 -9.87
C HIS A 230 16.78 4.74 -8.53
N ILE A 231 15.46 4.55 -8.47
CA ILE A 231 14.75 4.04 -7.29
C ILE A 231 14.19 2.66 -7.59
N VAL A 232 14.42 1.71 -6.68
CA VAL A 232 13.80 0.39 -6.66
C VAL A 232 12.82 0.36 -5.50
N ALA A 233 11.53 0.40 -5.80
CA ALA A 233 10.46 0.28 -4.82
C ALA A 233 9.50 -0.81 -5.29
N GLU A 234 9.71 -2.01 -4.77
CA GLU A 234 9.05 -3.22 -5.23
C GLU A 234 8.32 -3.93 -4.08
N PRO A 235 7.07 -4.34 -4.28
CA PRO A 235 6.27 -4.22 -5.51
C PRO A 235 5.81 -2.77 -5.80
N GLN A 236 5.30 -2.50 -7.02
CA GLN A 236 4.88 -1.16 -7.48
C GLN A 236 4.03 -0.37 -6.49
N ALA A 237 3.20 -1.05 -5.69
CA ALA A 237 2.43 -0.46 -4.59
C ALA A 237 3.28 0.39 -3.61
N LYS A 238 4.58 0.07 -3.43
CA LYS A 238 5.52 0.86 -2.61
C LYS A 238 5.90 2.21 -3.22
N SER A 239 5.61 2.45 -4.50
CA SER A 239 5.83 3.78 -5.12
C SER A 239 4.95 4.87 -4.49
N HIS A 240 3.77 4.52 -3.96
CA HIS A 240 2.89 5.43 -3.25
C HIS A 240 3.19 5.53 -1.74
N GLN A 241 4.25 4.85 -1.27
CA GLN A 241 4.68 4.93 0.12
C GLN A 241 5.01 6.39 0.48
N ILE A 242 4.40 6.87 1.56
CA ILE A 242 4.62 8.23 2.08
C ILE A 242 5.92 8.27 2.87
N LEU A 243 6.88 9.05 2.39
CA LEU A 243 8.18 9.32 3.01
C LEU A 243 8.11 10.42 4.06
N LEU A 244 7.32 11.47 3.80
CA LEU A 244 7.26 12.67 4.62
C LEU A 244 5.81 13.14 4.78
N LEU A 245 5.24 12.88 5.95
CA LEU A 245 3.86 13.22 6.28
C LEU A 245 3.57 14.73 6.11
N LYS A 246 4.52 15.59 6.47
CA LYS A 246 4.37 17.07 6.37
C LYS A 246 4.09 17.58 4.95
N HIS A 247 4.41 16.80 3.92
CA HIS A 247 4.22 17.17 2.52
C HIS A 247 3.17 16.32 1.82
N ALA A 248 2.58 15.35 2.52
CA ALA A 248 1.61 14.43 1.96
C ALA A 248 0.28 15.14 1.70
N THR A 249 -0.24 14.96 0.48
CA THR A 249 -1.55 15.46 0.07
C THR A 249 -2.62 14.39 0.28
N LEU A 250 -3.89 14.79 0.18
CA LEU A 250 -5.00 13.83 0.18
C LEU A 250 -4.92 12.85 -0.99
N ASP A 251 -4.37 13.27 -2.13
CA ASP A 251 -4.10 12.41 -3.30
C ASP A 251 -3.05 11.34 -2.98
N ASP A 252 -1.94 11.72 -2.32
CA ASP A 252 -0.90 10.77 -1.90
C ASP A 252 -1.46 9.70 -0.95
N ILE A 253 -2.28 10.11 0.02
CA ILE A 253 -2.94 9.20 0.97
C ILE A 253 -3.93 8.28 0.23
N SER A 254 -4.66 8.81 -0.75
CA SER A 254 -5.62 8.05 -1.55
C SER A 254 -4.93 6.99 -2.40
N LYS A 255 -3.83 7.33 -3.08
CA LYS A 255 -3.00 6.37 -3.83
C LYS A 255 -2.41 5.29 -2.94
N LEU A 256 -1.98 5.65 -1.73
CA LEU A 256 -1.51 4.68 -0.74
C LEU A 256 -2.62 3.70 -0.34
N LYS A 257 -3.85 4.18 -0.08
CA LYS A 257 -5.02 3.32 0.20
C LYS A 257 -5.34 2.38 -0.97
N ILE A 258 -5.29 2.89 -2.20
CA ILE A 258 -5.51 2.09 -3.42
C ILE A 258 -4.46 0.98 -3.51
N SER A 259 -3.19 1.29 -3.27
CA SER A 259 -2.11 0.30 -3.27
C SER A 259 -2.22 -0.71 -2.13
N ALA A 260 -2.65 -0.29 -0.94
CA ALA A 260 -2.92 -1.18 0.18
C ALA A 260 -4.04 -2.18 -0.16
N PHE A 261 -5.09 -1.69 -0.82
CA PHE A 261 -6.19 -2.51 -1.29
C PHE A 261 -5.80 -3.47 -2.42
N GLN A 262 -5.05 -3.00 -3.42
CA GLN A 262 -4.54 -3.86 -4.50
C GLN A 262 -3.67 -4.99 -3.94
N ALA A 263 -2.81 -4.71 -2.95
CA ALA A 263 -2.04 -5.73 -2.28
C ALA A 263 -2.93 -6.76 -1.54
N GLU A 264 -4.08 -6.35 -0.99
CA GLU A 264 -5.07 -7.25 -0.39
C GLU A 264 -5.71 -8.15 -1.45
N VAL A 265 -6.11 -7.59 -2.59
CA VAL A 265 -6.70 -8.31 -3.74
C VAL A 265 -5.71 -9.31 -4.35
N ASP A 266 -4.43 -8.94 -4.44
CA ASP A 266 -3.35 -9.80 -4.90
C ASP A 266 -2.96 -10.89 -3.88
N ASN A 267 -3.69 -10.97 -2.76
CA ASN A 267 -3.45 -11.87 -1.63
C ASN A 267 -2.05 -11.69 -0.99
N ASN A 268 -1.43 -10.52 -1.18
CA ASN A 268 -0.18 -10.13 -0.54
C ASN A 268 -0.49 -9.45 0.81
N LEU A 269 -1.04 -10.26 1.73
CA LEU A 269 -1.60 -9.79 3.00
C LEU A 269 -0.59 -9.06 3.90
N GLU A 270 0.69 -9.43 3.83
CA GLU A 270 1.78 -8.76 4.57
C GLU A 270 1.98 -7.32 4.08
N LEU A 271 2.05 -7.13 2.76
CA LEU A 271 2.16 -5.80 2.16
C LEU A 271 0.91 -4.97 2.40
N ALA A 272 -0.28 -5.56 2.24
CA ALA A 272 -1.54 -4.89 2.47
C ALA A 272 -1.61 -4.36 3.92
N GLU A 273 -1.25 -5.20 4.89
CA GLU A 273 -1.20 -4.82 6.30
C GLU A 273 -0.21 -3.66 6.54
N GLN A 274 1.00 -3.74 5.97
CA GLN A 274 2.00 -2.66 6.07
C GLN A 274 1.47 -1.32 5.53
N LEU A 275 0.85 -1.32 4.35
CA LEU A 275 0.33 -0.11 3.73
C LEU A 275 -0.89 0.44 4.49
N TRP A 276 -1.80 -0.43 4.97
CA TRP A 276 -2.93 -0.01 5.79
C TRP A 276 -2.53 0.52 7.17
N MET A 277 -1.52 -0.09 7.81
CA MET A 277 -0.93 0.46 9.04
C MET A 277 -0.33 1.85 8.79
N GLN A 278 0.33 2.04 7.64
CA GLN A 278 0.87 3.34 7.26
C GLN A 278 -0.25 4.39 7.10
N VAL A 279 -1.34 4.05 6.40
CA VAL A 279 -2.53 4.91 6.28
C VAL A 279 -3.05 5.33 7.66
N ASN A 280 -3.21 4.37 8.58
CA ASN A 280 -3.72 4.65 9.93
C ASN A 280 -2.74 5.47 10.78
N SER A 281 -1.42 5.31 10.59
CA SER A 281 -0.40 6.10 11.29
C SER A 281 -0.35 7.57 10.84
N ILE A 282 -0.80 7.84 9.61
CA ILE A 282 -0.78 9.16 8.96
C ILE A 282 -2.04 9.96 9.31
N ALA A 283 -3.17 9.28 9.52
CA ALA A 283 -4.43 9.93 9.80
C ALA A 283 -4.44 10.56 11.21
N SER A 284 -4.91 11.81 11.32
CA SER A 284 -5.04 12.52 12.61
C SER A 284 -6.10 11.90 13.54
N THR A 285 -6.99 11.10 12.96
CA THR A 285 -7.97 10.24 13.63
C THR A 285 -7.88 8.85 13.03
N PRO A 286 -8.21 7.78 13.78
CA PRO A 286 -8.17 6.43 13.24
C PRO A 286 -8.91 6.31 11.91
N ASP A 287 -8.22 5.83 10.88
CA ASP A 287 -8.76 5.77 9.52
C ASP A 287 -9.69 4.55 9.40
N ILE A 288 -10.97 4.79 9.16
CA ILE A 288 -12.00 3.75 9.17
C ILE A 288 -11.73 2.68 8.10
N ASP A 289 -11.22 3.08 6.93
CA ASP A 289 -10.90 2.15 5.84
C ASP A 289 -9.74 1.24 6.23
N ALA A 290 -8.71 1.82 6.85
CA ALA A 290 -7.56 1.08 7.35
C ALA A 290 -7.94 0.11 8.47
N ILE A 291 -8.78 0.53 9.43
CA ILE A 291 -9.27 -0.35 10.50
C ILE A 291 -10.07 -1.51 9.93
N ALA A 292 -11.00 -1.22 9.02
CA ALA A 292 -11.81 -2.25 8.37
C ALA A 292 -10.93 -3.22 7.56
N ALA A 293 -9.90 -2.73 6.88
CA ALA A 293 -8.97 -3.56 6.13
C ALA A 293 -8.11 -4.45 7.04
N MET A 294 -7.57 -3.91 8.14
CA MET A 294 -6.83 -4.69 9.12
C MET A 294 -7.68 -5.82 9.72
N GLN A 295 -8.97 -5.57 9.97
CA GLN A 295 -9.91 -6.62 10.40
C GLN A 295 -10.13 -7.69 9.32
N ARG A 296 -10.27 -7.30 8.04
CA ARG A 296 -10.38 -8.27 6.92
C ARG A 296 -9.13 -9.13 6.79
N ILE A 297 -7.94 -8.52 6.84
CA ILE A 297 -6.67 -9.23 6.74
C ILE A 297 -6.52 -10.24 7.89
N ALA A 298 -6.90 -9.86 9.11
CA ALA A 298 -6.90 -10.75 10.26
C ALA A 298 -7.84 -11.96 10.07
N GLN A 299 -9.04 -11.73 9.53
CA GLN A 299 -10.00 -12.79 9.21
C GLN A 299 -9.45 -13.74 8.12
N LEU A 300 -8.91 -13.19 7.03
CA LEU A 300 -8.32 -13.97 5.93
C LEU A 300 -7.15 -14.85 6.42
N ARG A 301 -6.29 -14.32 7.30
CA ARG A 301 -5.21 -15.10 7.92
C ARG A 301 -5.73 -16.23 8.79
N SER A 302 -6.77 -15.98 9.59
CA SER A 302 -7.43 -17.00 10.41
C SER A 302 -8.02 -18.13 9.56
N GLU A 303 -8.70 -17.79 8.47
CA GLU A 303 -9.27 -18.76 7.53
C GLU A 303 -8.20 -19.58 6.80
N PHE A 304 -7.09 -18.93 6.40
CA PHE A 304 -5.94 -19.59 5.79
C PHE A 304 -5.27 -20.57 6.77
N LEU A 305 -5.05 -20.18 8.02
CA LEU A 305 -4.52 -21.06 9.08
C LEU A 305 -5.42 -22.27 9.32
N TYR A 306 -6.74 -22.07 9.37
CA TYR A 306 -7.72 -23.15 9.51
C TYR A 306 -7.70 -24.12 8.33
N SER A 307 -7.45 -23.62 7.11
CA SER A 307 -7.30 -24.44 5.91
C SER A 307 -6.00 -25.27 5.89
N GLN A 308 -4.91 -24.75 6.46
CA GLN A 308 -3.62 -25.46 6.53
C GLN A 308 -3.56 -26.52 7.64
N THR A 309 -4.27 -26.32 8.75
CA THR A 309 -4.34 -27.32 9.83
C THR A 309 -5.20 -28.54 9.49
N ASN A 310 -6.10 -28.42 8.51
CA ASN A 310 -6.89 -29.54 8.00
C ASN A 310 -6.11 -30.34 6.94
N ILE A 311 -5.05 -31.03 7.37
CA ILE A 311 -4.54 -32.18 6.63
C ILE A 311 -5.66 -33.23 6.65
N VAL A 312 -6.36 -33.37 5.52
CA VAL A 312 -7.34 -34.44 5.31
C VAL A 312 -6.58 -35.77 5.28
N LEU A 313 -6.56 -36.49 6.40
CA LEU A 313 -6.23 -37.91 6.40
C LEU A 313 -7.26 -38.59 5.48
N GLN A 314 -6.78 -39.16 4.37
CA GLN A 314 -7.66 -39.94 3.50
C GLN A 314 -8.38 -41.01 4.33
N PRO A 315 -9.69 -41.24 4.13
CA PRO A 315 -10.47 -42.23 4.90
C PRO A 315 -9.86 -43.63 4.90
N SER A 316 -9.03 -43.96 3.90
CA SER A 316 -8.27 -45.21 3.77
C SER A 316 -7.22 -45.43 4.88
N TYR A 317 -6.75 -44.37 5.56
CA TYR A 317 -5.80 -44.48 6.68
C TYR A 317 -6.48 -44.80 8.02
N LEU A 318 -7.73 -44.35 8.23
CA LEU A 318 -8.50 -44.60 9.45
C LEU A 318 -9.05 -46.05 9.50
N GLU A 319 -9.38 -46.65 8.37
CA GLU A 319 -9.86 -48.04 8.32
C GLU A 319 -8.74 -49.07 8.54
N LYS A 320 -7.49 -48.75 8.13
CA LYS A 320 -6.35 -49.67 8.30
C LYS A 320 -5.85 -49.72 9.75
N ASN A 321 -5.89 -48.60 10.46
CA ASN A 321 -5.43 -48.51 11.86
C ASN A 321 -6.40 -49.10 12.88
N ARG A 322 -7.71 -49.20 12.57
CA ARG A 322 -8.66 -49.95 13.41
C ARG A 322 -8.45 -51.47 13.39
N ARG A 323 -7.76 -52.02 12.38
CA ARG A 323 -7.55 -53.47 12.24
C ARG A 323 -6.28 -54.00 12.94
N LEU A 324 -5.40 -53.15 13.47
CA LEU A 324 -4.08 -53.57 13.92
C LEU A 324 -3.68 -53.26 15.38
N ASN A 325 -4.54 -52.64 16.21
CA ASN A 325 -4.34 -52.46 17.66
C ASN A 325 -2.87 -52.21 18.10
N LEU A 326 -2.21 -51.18 17.54
CA LEU A 326 -0.88 -50.77 17.98
C LEU A 326 -0.95 -49.45 18.78
N PRO A 327 -0.26 -49.34 19.93
CA PRO A 327 -0.27 -48.16 20.78
C PRO A 327 0.54 -47.02 20.15
N LEU A 328 -0.02 -45.81 20.23
CA LEU A 328 0.63 -44.56 19.83
C LEU A 328 1.85 -44.29 20.74
N GLN A 329 3.06 -44.34 20.18
CA GLN A 329 4.22 -43.64 20.71
C GLN A 329 4.59 -42.48 19.78
N THR A 330 4.42 -41.27 20.31
CA THR A 330 5.25 -40.05 20.13
C THR A 330 5.91 -39.81 18.78
N LEU A 331 5.39 -38.83 18.04
CA LEU A 331 6.18 -37.95 17.19
C LEU A 331 6.08 -36.53 17.75
N GLU A 332 7.15 -36.11 18.41
CA GLU A 332 7.45 -34.70 18.68
C GLU A 332 7.81 -34.02 17.35
N VAL A 333 7.19 -32.87 17.07
CA VAL A 333 7.73 -31.87 16.14
C VAL A 333 7.71 -30.54 16.89
N THR A 334 8.90 -30.00 17.10
CA THR A 334 9.18 -28.78 17.84
C THR A 334 9.04 -27.52 16.97
N SER A 335 8.50 -26.48 17.61
CA SER A 335 8.52 -25.03 17.33
C SER A 335 7.77 -24.46 16.09
N THR A 336 6.50 -24.09 16.32
CA THR A 336 5.79 -22.96 15.68
C THR A 336 5.35 -21.88 16.69
N ASN A 337 5.82 -21.97 17.94
CA ASN A 337 5.25 -21.21 19.06
C ASN A 337 5.76 -19.76 19.23
N ASP A 338 6.77 -19.30 18.49
CA ASP A 338 7.26 -17.91 18.64
C ASP A 338 6.49 -16.92 17.76
N TYR A 339 6.19 -17.26 16.50
CA TYR A 339 5.35 -16.41 15.62
C TYR A 339 3.89 -16.30 16.11
N HIS A 340 3.38 -17.35 16.77
CA HIS A 340 1.99 -17.42 17.22
C HIS A 340 1.72 -16.52 18.44
N ASN A 341 2.74 -16.18 19.23
CA ASN A 341 2.58 -15.37 20.43
C ASN A 341 2.68 -13.86 20.16
N GLU A 342 3.36 -13.43 19.10
CA GLU A 342 3.61 -12.01 18.81
C GLU A 342 2.43 -11.35 18.06
N VAL A 343 1.87 -12.06 17.08
CA VAL A 343 0.70 -11.62 16.31
C VAL A 343 -0.56 -11.57 17.17
N ASN A 344 -0.74 -12.56 18.06
CA ASN A 344 -1.87 -12.60 18.99
C ASN A 344 -1.76 -11.52 20.09
N ARG A 345 -0.55 -11.20 20.59
CA ARG A 345 -0.36 -10.11 21.57
C ARG A 345 -0.69 -8.74 21.00
N THR A 346 -0.30 -8.47 19.75
CA THR A 346 -0.55 -7.17 19.09
C THR A 346 -2.04 -6.98 18.81
N THR A 347 -2.70 -8.05 18.35
CA THR A 347 -4.14 -8.08 18.06
C THR A 347 -4.98 -7.98 19.34
N GLU A 348 -4.63 -8.73 20.40
CA GLU A 348 -5.33 -8.64 21.70
C GLU A 348 -5.11 -7.28 22.39
N HIS A 349 -3.93 -6.68 22.26
CA HIS A 349 -3.65 -5.35 22.80
C HIS A 349 -4.52 -4.27 22.10
N PHE A 350 -4.63 -4.34 20.77
CA PHE A 350 -5.49 -3.44 19.99
C PHE A 350 -6.99 -3.64 20.28
N LEU A 351 -7.44 -4.89 20.45
CA LEU A 351 -8.83 -5.22 20.77
C LEU A 351 -9.22 -4.78 22.19
N LYS A 352 -8.30 -4.89 23.17
CA LYS A 352 -8.49 -4.39 24.55
C LYS A 352 -8.48 -2.87 24.65
N LEU A 353 -7.65 -2.17 23.88
CA LEU A 353 -7.62 -0.70 23.86
C LEU A 353 -8.92 -0.08 23.31
N ASN A 354 -9.69 -0.84 22.53
CA ASN A 354 -10.89 -0.34 21.83
C ASN A 354 -12.22 -1.01 22.26
N ASN A 355 -12.23 -1.86 23.31
CA ASN A 355 -13.43 -2.54 23.83
C ASN A 355 -14.25 -3.32 22.76
N ILE A 356 -13.59 -4.12 21.91
CA ILE A 356 -14.26 -4.89 20.85
C ILE A 356 -14.24 -6.39 21.18
N SER A 357 -15.41 -7.05 21.17
CA SER A 357 -15.58 -8.51 21.33
C SER A 357 -16.24 -9.14 20.09
N VAL A 358 -15.72 -10.26 19.56
CA VAL A 358 -16.26 -10.93 18.36
C VAL A 358 -16.39 -12.43 18.58
N PHE A 359 -17.59 -13.00 18.40
CA PHE A 359 -17.85 -14.36 17.90
C PHE A 359 -19.33 -14.52 17.48
N ASN A 360 -19.59 -14.93 16.24
CA ASN A 360 -20.27 -16.20 15.91
C ASN A 360 -20.51 -16.35 14.39
N SER A 361 -20.10 -17.52 13.89
CA SER A 361 -20.09 -18.01 12.52
C SER A 361 -21.34 -18.81 12.16
N GLU A 362 -21.75 -18.79 10.89
CA GLU A 362 -22.15 -19.95 10.05
C GLU A 362 -22.88 -19.45 8.78
N PHE A 363 -22.44 -19.85 7.58
CA PHE A 363 -23.30 -20.36 6.49
C PHE A 363 -22.45 -20.91 5.32
N LYS A 364 -22.91 -22.03 4.75
CA LYS A 364 -22.28 -22.84 3.70
C LYS A 364 -22.87 -22.55 2.31
N ASN A 365 -22.01 -22.66 1.30
CA ASN A 365 -22.31 -22.70 -0.14
C ASN A 365 -23.18 -23.89 -0.55
N ASP A 366 -24.04 -23.70 -1.56
CA ASP A 366 -24.14 -24.62 -2.71
C ASP A 366 -25.06 -24.10 -3.84
N LYS A 367 -24.58 -24.34 -5.09
CA LYS A 367 -25.31 -24.46 -6.38
C LYS A 367 -25.48 -23.22 -7.28
N ILE A 368 -24.44 -23.04 -8.10
CA ILE A 368 -24.51 -22.60 -9.50
C ILE A 368 -25.03 -23.78 -10.34
N ASN A 369 -26.08 -23.57 -11.14
CA ASN A 369 -26.28 -24.11 -12.50
C ASN A 369 -27.73 -23.94 -12.96
N ASN A 370 -28.02 -22.89 -13.74
CA ASN A 370 -28.84 -22.93 -14.95
C ASN A 370 -29.07 -21.50 -15.46
N ILE A 371 -28.22 -21.06 -16.40
CA ILE A 371 -28.50 -19.91 -17.26
C ILE A 371 -28.42 -20.42 -18.69
N TYR A 372 -29.57 -20.67 -19.31
CA TYR A 372 -29.73 -20.53 -20.75
C TYR A 372 -31.19 -20.20 -21.06
N ASN A 373 -31.34 -19.17 -21.92
CA ASN A 373 -32.54 -18.69 -22.60
C ASN A 373 -33.43 -17.72 -21.82
N ILE A 374 -33.49 -16.47 -22.27
CA ILE A 374 -34.64 -15.91 -23.02
C ILE A 374 -34.18 -14.66 -23.78
N LYS A 375 -34.35 -14.67 -25.10
CA LYS A 375 -34.37 -13.49 -25.97
C LYS A 375 -35.82 -13.08 -26.21
N GLU A 376 -36.03 -11.76 -26.14
CA GLU A 376 -37.13 -10.92 -26.64
C GLU A 376 -38.58 -11.07 -26.14
N LYS A 377 -39.07 -9.90 -25.70
CA LYS A 377 -40.44 -9.33 -25.78
C LYS A 377 -41.53 -9.98 -24.93
N ASP A 378 -41.76 -9.38 -23.76
CA ASP A 378 -43.13 -9.07 -23.33
C ASP A 378 -43.21 -7.82 -22.45
N LYS A 379 -44.29 -7.06 -22.63
CA LYS A 379 -44.58 -5.74 -22.02
C LYS A 379 -45.04 -5.81 -20.56
N ASN A 380 -44.70 -6.87 -19.85
CA ASN A 380 -44.83 -6.99 -18.41
C ASN A 380 -43.41 -7.16 -17.85
N ILE A 381 -42.96 -6.27 -16.97
CA ILE A 381 -41.73 -6.51 -16.21
C ILE A 381 -42.01 -7.75 -15.36
N ASN A 382 -41.56 -8.90 -15.84
CA ASN A 382 -41.53 -10.11 -15.06
C ASN A 382 -40.44 -9.91 -14.00
N PHE A 383 -40.83 -9.98 -12.73
CA PHE A 383 -39.94 -9.88 -11.58
C PHE A 383 -39.06 -11.14 -11.52
N TYR A 384 -38.02 -11.20 -12.34
CA TYR A 384 -37.09 -12.31 -12.36
C TYR A 384 -36.01 -12.09 -11.30
N SER A 385 -35.70 -13.15 -10.57
CA SER A 385 -34.66 -13.16 -9.54
C SER A 385 -33.90 -14.46 -9.58
N ALA A 386 -32.57 -14.43 -9.48
CA ALA A 386 -31.79 -15.65 -9.32
C ALA A 386 -31.98 -16.27 -7.93
N LEU A 387 -32.39 -15.46 -6.95
CA LEU A 387 -32.52 -15.80 -5.54
C LEU A 387 -33.97 -15.71 -5.00
N GLU A 388 -34.99 -15.78 -5.87
CA GLU A 388 -36.42 -15.60 -5.50
C GLU A 388 -36.72 -14.32 -4.66
N ILE A 389 -35.96 -13.25 -4.90
CA ILE A 389 -36.13 -11.94 -4.29
C ILE A 389 -37.43 -11.31 -4.81
N ASN A 390 -38.23 -10.78 -3.89
CA ASN A 390 -39.47 -10.08 -4.20
C ASN A 390 -39.22 -8.58 -4.42
N TYR A 391 -39.42 -8.12 -5.65
CA TYR A 391 -39.25 -6.74 -6.07
C TYR A 391 -40.52 -5.88 -6.01
N GLN A 392 -41.65 -6.44 -5.55
CA GLN A 392 -42.95 -5.75 -5.53
C GLN A 392 -42.91 -4.46 -4.70
N GLN A 393 -42.20 -4.47 -3.57
CA GLN A 393 -42.07 -3.29 -2.72
C GLN A 393 -41.36 -2.14 -3.44
N LEU A 394 -40.26 -2.43 -4.14
CA LEU A 394 -39.57 -1.43 -4.96
C LEU A 394 -40.47 -0.90 -6.08
N ASN A 395 -41.19 -1.79 -6.78
CA ASN A 395 -42.14 -1.42 -7.81
C ASN A 395 -43.23 -0.46 -7.29
N ASP A 396 -43.83 -0.75 -6.14
CA ASP A 396 -44.91 0.04 -5.58
C ASP A 396 -44.42 1.41 -5.09
N LEU A 397 -43.23 1.46 -4.50
CA LEU A 397 -42.60 2.71 -4.06
C LEU A 397 -42.25 3.61 -5.24
N LEU A 398 -41.70 3.05 -6.32
CA LEU A 398 -41.38 3.77 -7.55
C LEU A 398 -42.65 4.25 -8.27
N ALA A 399 -43.68 3.39 -8.39
CA ALA A 399 -44.97 3.75 -8.98
C ALA A 399 -45.66 4.89 -8.23
N ALA A 400 -45.49 4.95 -6.92
CA ALA A 400 -46.02 6.02 -6.07
C ALA A 400 -45.14 7.29 -6.02
N GLY A 401 -44.02 7.33 -6.75
CA GLY A 401 -43.08 8.46 -6.75
C GLY A 401 -42.37 8.68 -5.41
N LYS A 402 -42.28 7.65 -4.55
CA LYS A 402 -41.65 7.73 -3.23
C LYS A 402 -40.14 7.50 -3.34
N TRP A 403 -39.44 8.38 -4.05
CA TRP A 403 -38.03 8.23 -4.45
C TRP A 403 -37.09 7.88 -3.30
N LYS A 404 -37.19 8.55 -2.15
CA LYS A 404 -36.35 8.27 -0.97
C LYS A 404 -36.55 6.87 -0.40
N GLN A 405 -37.78 6.38 -0.41
CA GLN A 405 -38.10 5.04 0.09
C GLN A 405 -37.69 3.98 -0.93
N ALA A 406 -37.92 4.24 -2.22
CA ALA A 406 -37.46 3.38 -3.31
C ALA A 406 -35.93 3.22 -3.33
N ASP A 407 -35.19 4.29 -3.07
CA ASP A 407 -33.73 4.27 -2.99
C ASP A 407 -33.20 3.41 -1.82
N ARG A 408 -33.83 3.53 -0.64
CA ARG A 408 -33.54 2.65 0.52
C ARG A 408 -33.96 1.20 0.29
N GLU A 409 -35.09 0.99 -0.37
CA GLU A 409 -35.54 -0.36 -0.74
C GLU A 409 -34.57 -0.98 -1.74
N THR A 410 -34.07 -0.18 -2.68
CA THR A 410 -32.99 -0.59 -3.57
C THR A 410 -31.86 -1.13 -2.70
N LEU A 411 -31.30 -0.37 -1.72
CA LEU A 411 -30.28 -0.86 -0.76
C LEU A 411 -30.58 -2.23 -0.16
N THR A 412 -31.81 -2.42 0.25
CA THR A 412 -32.19 -3.68 0.89
C THR A 412 -32.07 -4.85 -0.10
N LEU A 413 -32.39 -4.62 -1.37
CA LEU A 413 -32.47 -5.64 -2.41
C LEU A 413 -31.10 -6.12 -2.93
N LEU A 414 -30.14 -5.26 -3.32
CA LEU A 414 -28.81 -5.80 -3.69
C LEU A 414 -28.03 -6.36 -2.47
N LEU A 415 -28.33 -6.00 -1.20
CA LEU A 415 -27.69 -6.59 -0.02
C LEU A 415 -28.20 -8.02 0.10
N LYS A 416 -29.51 -8.20 -0.09
CA LYS A 416 -30.12 -9.52 -0.21
C LYS A 416 -29.56 -10.31 -1.40
N ALA A 417 -29.38 -9.67 -2.56
CA ALA A 417 -28.81 -10.31 -3.73
C ALA A 417 -27.33 -10.70 -3.54
N ALA A 418 -26.61 -9.97 -2.70
CA ALA A 418 -25.23 -10.20 -2.32
C ALA A 418 -25.05 -11.13 -1.11
N GLY A 419 -26.13 -11.48 -0.40
CA GLY A 419 -26.07 -12.20 0.88
C GLY A 419 -25.37 -11.40 1.99
N ARG A 420 -25.53 -10.07 2.01
CA ARG A 420 -24.85 -9.12 2.90
C ARG A 420 -25.79 -8.26 3.73
N GLU A 421 -27.00 -8.74 4.02
CA GLU A 421 -27.99 -7.98 4.79
C GLU A 421 -27.51 -7.65 6.21
N LYS A 422 -26.68 -8.52 6.81
CA LYS A 422 -26.16 -8.33 8.18
C LYS A 422 -25.09 -7.24 8.23
N GLU A 423 -24.25 -7.17 7.20
CA GLU A 423 -23.19 -6.19 7.05
C GLU A 423 -23.79 -4.82 6.73
N GLY A 424 -24.83 -4.80 5.89
CA GLY A 424 -25.55 -3.59 5.53
C GLY A 424 -24.77 -2.66 4.60
N TRP A 425 -23.79 -3.20 3.87
CA TRP A 425 -22.99 -2.54 2.83
C TRP A 425 -22.49 -3.57 1.79
N LEU A 426 -22.11 -3.14 0.58
CA LEU A 426 -21.56 -4.00 -0.49
C LEU A 426 -20.05 -3.81 -0.65
N ASN A 427 -19.28 -4.89 -0.80
CA ASN A 427 -17.86 -4.85 -1.15
C ASN A 427 -17.70 -5.26 -2.62
N ILE A 428 -16.51 -5.05 -3.21
CA ILE A 428 -16.26 -5.35 -4.62
C ILE A 428 -16.56 -6.81 -4.96
N GLN A 429 -16.13 -7.75 -4.11
CA GLN A 429 -16.39 -9.18 -4.34
C GLN A 429 -17.89 -9.45 -4.45
N SER A 430 -18.68 -8.88 -3.53
CA SER A 430 -20.12 -9.02 -3.52
C SER A 430 -20.79 -8.32 -4.71
N ILE A 431 -20.26 -7.18 -5.17
CA ILE A 431 -20.71 -6.48 -6.39
C ILE A 431 -20.46 -7.36 -7.62
N ASN A 432 -19.25 -7.92 -7.75
CA ASN A 432 -18.88 -8.81 -8.85
C ASN A 432 -19.72 -10.09 -8.87
N GLN A 433 -20.14 -10.55 -7.69
CA GLN A 433 -20.99 -11.72 -7.51
C GLN A 433 -22.49 -11.43 -7.61
N LEU A 434 -22.92 -10.16 -7.73
CA LEU A 434 -24.33 -9.83 -7.89
C LEU A 434 -24.93 -10.59 -9.07
N PRO A 435 -26.09 -11.23 -8.94
CA PRO A 435 -26.69 -11.89 -10.08
C PRO A 435 -27.16 -10.84 -11.11
N CYS A 436 -26.80 -11.05 -12.38
CA CYS A 436 -27.13 -10.10 -13.45
C CYS A 436 -28.63 -9.85 -13.59
N ILE A 437 -29.46 -10.88 -13.37
CA ILE A 437 -30.92 -10.77 -13.49
C ILE A 437 -31.53 -9.85 -12.42
N ASP A 438 -30.94 -9.86 -11.22
CA ASP A 438 -31.37 -9.06 -10.08
C ASP A 438 -30.96 -7.59 -10.29
N LEU A 439 -29.71 -7.35 -10.73
CA LEU A 439 -29.25 -6.03 -11.10
C LEU A 439 -30.06 -5.44 -12.27
N PHE A 440 -30.34 -6.24 -13.30
CA PHE A 440 -31.17 -5.86 -14.44
C PHE A 440 -32.59 -5.51 -14.01
N THR A 441 -33.21 -6.31 -13.15
CA THR A 441 -34.60 -6.08 -12.72
C THR A 441 -34.73 -4.79 -11.91
N ILE A 442 -33.77 -4.50 -11.04
CA ILE A 442 -33.71 -3.23 -10.31
C ILE A 442 -33.57 -2.05 -11.28
N ASP A 443 -32.64 -2.14 -12.23
CA ASP A 443 -32.42 -1.09 -13.23
C ASP A 443 -33.66 -0.81 -14.09
N GLN A 444 -34.33 -1.85 -14.59
CA GLN A 444 -35.54 -1.72 -15.40
C GLN A 444 -36.71 -1.07 -14.64
N LEU A 445 -36.82 -1.33 -13.33
CA LEU A 445 -37.83 -0.67 -12.50
C LEU A 445 -37.56 0.83 -12.38
N TRP A 446 -36.31 1.22 -12.14
CA TRP A 446 -35.90 2.62 -12.08
C TRP A 446 -36.14 3.33 -13.41
N LEU A 447 -35.74 2.74 -14.54
CA LEU A 447 -35.96 3.28 -15.87
C LEU A 447 -37.46 3.48 -16.17
N LYS A 448 -38.31 2.48 -15.88
CA LYS A 448 -39.74 2.54 -16.16
C LYS A 448 -40.43 3.70 -15.46
N TYR A 449 -40.21 3.85 -14.15
CA TYR A 449 -40.96 4.84 -13.36
C TYR A 449 -40.32 6.22 -13.36
N SER A 450 -39.04 6.35 -13.75
CA SER A 450 -38.37 7.63 -13.95
C SER A 450 -38.48 8.19 -15.37
N ASN A 451 -39.16 7.49 -16.28
CA ASN A 451 -39.19 7.81 -17.71
C ASN A 451 -37.78 7.84 -18.33
N GLY A 452 -36.94 6.88 -17.94
CA GLY A 452 -35.56 6.71 -18.43
C GLY A 452 -34.52 7.63 -17.80
N ARG A 453 -34.86 8.42 -16.77
CA ARG A 453 -33.96 9.42 -16.18
C ARG A 453 -33.06 8.87 -15.08
N PHE A 454 -33.47 7.79 -14.41
CA PHE A 454 -32.78 7.19 -13.27
C PHE A 454 -32.57 5.70 -13.52
N GLY A 455 -31.48 5.15 -12.97
CA GLY A 455 -31.04 3.77 -13.18
C GLY A 455 -29.53 3.66 -13.15
N PHE A 456 -29.02 2.46 -12.88
CA PHE A 456 -27.59 2.16 -12.93
C PHE A 456 -27.05 2.23 -14.37
N SER A 457 -27.84 1.84 -15.37
CA SER A 457 -27.49 1.97 -16.78
C SER A 457 -27.35 3.44 -17.22
N VAL A 458 -28.21 4.33 -16.69
CA VAL A 458 -28.10 5.78 -16.90
C VAL A 458 -26.81 6.32 -16.28
N GLN A 459 -26.50 5.93 -15.04
CA GLN A 459 -25.27 6.33 -14.36
C GLN A 459 -24.02 5.83 -15.10
N LYS A 460 -24.05 4.60 -15.63
CA LYS A 460 -22.98 4.04 -16.47
C LYS A 460 -22.78 4.86 -17.74
N SER A 461 -23.86 5.22 -18.44
CA SER A 461 -23.77 6.04 -19.64
C SER A 461 -23.16 7.41 -19.36
N ILE A 462 -23.51 8.05 -18.23
CA ILE A 462 -22.90 9.32 -17.81
C ILE A 462 -21.41 9.11 -17.50
N TRP A 463 -21.06 8.06 -16.76
CA TRP A 463 -19.69 7.70 -16.42
C TRP A 463 -18.80 7.53 -17.66
N GLU A 464 -19.29 6.84 -18.69
CA GLU A 464 -18.59 6.71 -19.97
C GLU A 464 -18.50 8.05 -20.71
N SER A 465 -19.54 8.87 -20.67
CA SER A 465 -19.59 10.18 -21.36
C SER A 465 -18.60 11.20 -20.80
N VAL A 466 -18.28 11.14 -19.49
CA VAL A 466 -17.33 12.04 -18.85
C VAL A 466 -15.87 11.61 -19.03
N GLY A 467 -15.61 10.52 -19.76
CA GLY A 467 -14.27 10.11 -20.20
C GLY A 467 -13.69 8.89 -19.51
N ALA A 468 -14.48 8.09 -18.79
CA ALA A 468 -14.00 6.88 -18.14
C ALA A 468 -13.45 5.87 -19.16
N GLN A 469 -12.20 5.43 -18.98
CA GLN A 469 -11.57 4.37 -19.77
C GLN A 469 -11.29 3.16 -18.86
N THR A 470 -12.33 2.40 -18.51
CA THR A 470 -12.31 1.11 -17.76
C THR A 470 -11.56 1.04 -16.41
N ASP A 471 -10.70 2.00 -16.06
CA ASP A 471 -9.88 2.08 -14.86
C ASP A 471 -10.48 3.03 -13.81
N ILE A 472 -10.06 2.87 -12.56
CA ILE A 472 -10.50 3.68 -11.42
C ILE A 472 -9.87 5.08 -11.53
N ASP A 473 -10.68 6.08 -11.88
CA ASP A 473 -10.26 7.48 -11.99
C ASP A 473 -11.13 8.38 -11.08
N TYR A 474 -10.48 9.05 -10.12
CA TYR A 474 -11.15 9.92 -9.15
C TYR A 474 -11.63 11.24 -9.78
N GLU A 475 -10.93 11.78 -10.78
CA GLU A 475 -11.38 13.00 -11.47
C GLU A 475 -12.65 12.71 -12.26
N ILE A 476 -12.69 11.56 -12.94
CA ILE A 476 -13.88 11.07 -13.64
C ILE A 476 -15.04 10.84 -12.67
N TRP A 477 -14.78 10.30 -11.47
CA TRP A 477 -15.80 10.18 -10.43
C TRP A 477 -16.33 11.51 -9.94
N CYS A 478 -15.46 12.50 -9.77
CA CYS A 478 -15.87 13.85 -9.43
C CYS A 478 -16.80 14.44 -10.50
N LEU A 479 -16.47 14.27 -11.79
CA LEU A 479 -17.30 14.73 -12.91
C LEU A 479 -18.65 14.03 -12.96
N LEU A 480 -18.70 12.69 -12.76
CA LEU A 480 -19.96 11.96 -12.62
C LEU A 480 -20.78 12.55 -11.48
N CYS A 481 -20.18 12.73 -10.30
CA CYS A 481 -20.87 13.20 -9.09
C CYS A 481 -21.43 14.62 -9.23
N ASP A 482 -20.73 15.49 -9.97
CA ASP A 482 -21.26 16.82 -10.32
C ASP A 482 -22.47 16.67 -11.27
N HIS A 483 -22.39 15.78 -12.26
CA HIS A 483 -23.45 15.57 -13.24
C HIS A 483 -24.73 14.98 -12.64
N VAL A 484 -24.58 13.98 -11.76
CA VAL A 484 -25.71 13.32 -11.09
C VAL A 484 -26.18 14.10 -9.86
N GLY A 485 -25.50 15.18 -9.47
CA GLY A 485 -25.91 16.05 -8.36
C GLY A 485 -25.64 15.48 -6.96
N TRP A 486 -24.60 14.66 -6.80
CA TRP A 486 -24.09 14.25 -5.49
C TRP A 486 -23.01 15.18 -4.95
N ARG A 487 -22.47 16.05 -5.82
CA ARG A 487 -21.50 17.08 -5.49
C ARG A 487 -21.92 18.41 -6.10
N VAL A 488 -21.81 19.49 -5.33
CA VAL A 488 -22.19 20.84 -5.75
C VAL A 488 -21.11 21.82 -5.29
N ASN A 489 -20.56 22.60 -6.22
CA ASN A 489 -19.46 23.55 -5.95
C ASN A 489 -18.29 22.88 -5.20
N ASP A 490 -17.86 21.71 -5.68
CA ASP A 490 -16.82 20.87 -5.06
C ASP A 490 -17.12 20.35 -3.63
N ASN A 491 -18.33 20.57 -3.12
CA ASN A 491 -18.77 20.06 -1.82
C ASN A 491 -19.64 18.81 -1.99
N TRP A 492 -19.27 17.75 -1.27
CA TRP A 492 -20.04 16.51 -1.24
C TRP A 492 -21.33 16.68 -0.45
N LEU A 493 -22.46 16.26 -1.02
CA LEU A 493 -23.73 16.26 -0.33
C LEU A 493 -23.88 14.99 0.52
N PHE A 494 -24.41 15.14 1.74
CA PHE A 494 -24.84 13.99 2.51
C PHE A 494 -26.13 13.42 1.92
N TYR A 495 -26.40 12.14 2.16
CA TYR A 495 -27.64 11.50 1.74
C TYR A 495 -28.89 12.23 2.26
N SER A 496 -28.80 12.87 3.43
CA SER A 496 -29.87 13.72 3.99
C SER A 496 -30.18 14.94 3.13
N ASP A 497 -29.21 15.41 2.37
CA ASP A 497 -29.23 16.68 1.64
C ASP A 497 -29.54 16.48 0.15
N LEU A 498 -29.66 15.23 -0.30
CA LEU A 498 -30.04 14.89 -1.67
C LEU A 498 -31.49 15.26 -1.99
N THR A 499 -31.75 15.58 -3.25
CA THR A 499 -33.07 16.01 -3.72
C THR A 499 -33.91 14.81 -4.14
N PHE A 500 -34.81 14.36 -3.26
CA PHE A 500 -35.73 13.24 -3.53
C PHE A 500 -36.98 13.66 -4.30
N SER A 501 -36.78 14.10 -5.54
CA SER A 501 -37.84 14.54 -6.46
C SER A 501 -37.66 13.91 -7.85
N SER A 502 -38.74 13.87 -8.62
CA SER A 502 -38.69 13.57 -10.06
C SER A 502 -37.87 14.59 -10.84
N ASP A 503 -37.67 15.79 -10.31
CA ASP A 503 -36.90 16.87 -10.96
C ASP A 503 -35.40 16.82 -10.67
N ALA A 504 -34.92 15.81 -9.93
CA ALA A 504 -33.50 15.62 -9.66
C ALA A 504 -32.66 15.45 -10.95
N PRO A 505 -31.35 15.73 -10.93
CA PRO A 505 -30.47 15.55 -12.09
C PRO A 505 -30.53 14.14 -12.69
N GLU A 506 -30.24 14.01 -13.98
CA GLU A 506 -30.19 12.69 -14.63
C GLU A 506 -29.14 11.78 -13.97
N GLY A 507 -29.49 10.51 -13.75
CA GLY A 507 -28.64 9.55 -13.03
C GLY A 507 -28.58 9.75 -11.51
N HIS A 508 -29.35 10.68 -10.92
CA HIS A 508 -29.29 10.95 -9.47
C HIS A 508 -29.63 9.73 -8.58
N PHE A 509 -30.45 8.80 -9.10
CA PHE A 509 -30.82 7.57 -8.40
C PHE A 509 -30.49 6.31 -9.23
N PRO A 510 -30.17 5.17 -8.58
CA PRO A 510 -30.01 5.01 -7.12
C PRO A 510 -28.76 5.72 -6.57
N ALA A 511 -28.86 6.38 -5.42
CA ALA A 511 -27.83 7.28 -4.92
C ALA A 511 -26.68 6.57 -4.18
N ALA A 512 -25.44 6.87 -4.58
CA ALA A 512 -24.23 6.52 -3.82
C ALA A 512 -23.78 7.72 -2.97
N GLY A 513 -24.48 7.98 -1.85
CA GLY A 513 -24.28 9.18 -1.02
C GLY A 513 -23.30 9.00 0.15
N ILE A 514 -22.82 10.10 0.72
CA ILE A 514 -22.08 10.09 1.99
C ILE A 514 -23.09 10.03 3.17
N ILE A 515 -22.92 9.12 4.13
CA ILE A 515 -23.82 8.97 5.28
C ILE A 515 -23.30 9.79 6.47
N HIS A 516 -24.19 10.57 7.10
CA HIS A 516 -23.94 11.19 8.39
C HIS A 516 -24.03 10.12 9.50
N SER A 517 -23.00 9.98 10.33
CA SER A 517 -22.84 8.95 11.38
C SER A 517 -23.89 8.98 12.52
N LEU A 518 -24.93 9.81 12.43
CA LEU A 518 -25.94 10.05 13.47
C LEU A 518 -27.40 9.88 13.03
N THR A 519 -27.68 9.42 11.81
CA THR A 519 -29.06 9.14 11.37
C THR A 519 -29.23 7.68 10.95
N GLU A 520 -30.21 6.98 11.54
CA GLU A 520 -30.41 5.51 11.55
C GLU A 520 -30.72 4.84 10.19
N TRP A 521 -30.47 5.45 9.03
CA TRP A 521 -30.79 4.82 7.75
C TRP A 521 -29.70 4.98 6.69
N ARG A 522 -29.25 3.82 6.20
CA ARG A 522 -28.17 3.63 5.22
C ARG A 522 -28.76 3.71 3.80
N GLY A 523 -28.09 4.42 2.88
CA GLY A 523 -28.20 4.18 1.43
C GLY A 523 -27.14 3.13 1.00
N TRP A 524 -26.97 2.85 -0.30
CA TRP A 524 -25.87 2.02 -0.81
C TRP A 524 -24.52 2.68 -0.55
N VAL A 525 -23.94 2.43 0.62
CA VAL A 525 -22.72 3.14 1.01
C VAL A 525 -21.73 2.19 1.63
N VAL A 526 -20.56 2.14 1.00
CA VAL A 526 -19.28 2.10 1.68
C VAL A 526 -18.75 3.54 1.59
N GLY A 527 -17.99 4.05 2.58
CA GLY A 527 -17.54 5.45 2.72
C GLY A 527 -17.03 6.20 1.47
N SER A 528 -16.81 7.51 1.60
CA SER A 528 -16.58 8.45 0.48
C SER A 528 -15.59 8.02 -0.63
N LEU A 529 -14.50 7.28 -0.33
CA LEU A 529 -13.56 6.75 -1.34
C LEU A 529 -13.98 5.40 -1.96
N SER A 530 -14.78 4.62 -1.22
CA SER A 530 -15.32 3.36 -1.70
C SER A 530 -16.54 3.51 -2.60
N CYS A 531 -17.08 4.73 -2.76
CA CYS A 531 -18.05 5.02 -3.81
C CYS A 531 -17.41 4.97 -5.21
N VAL A 532 -16.19 5.52 -5.41
CA VAL A 532 -15.47 5.45 -6.70
C VAL A 532 -15.18 3.99 -7.08
N ILE A 533 -14.62 3.25 -6.12
CA ILE A 533 -14.17 1.87 -6.33
C ILE A 533 -15.38 0.94 -6.46
N GLY A 534 -16.40 1.12 -5.63
CA GLY A 534 -17.65 0.37 -5.71
C GLY A 534 -18.41 0.65 -7.01
N PHE A 535 -18.42 1.91 -7.46
CA PHE A 535 -19.06 2.28 -8.71
C PHE A 535 -18.31 1.76 -9.93
N SER A 536 -16.97 1.84 -9.94
CA SER A 536 -16.15 1.21 -10.98
C SER A 536 -16.42 -0.30 -11.05
N ALA A 537 -16.41 -1.01 -9.92
CA ALA A 537 -16.77 -2.43 -9.88
C ALA A 537 -18.20 -2.70 -10.39
N LEU A 538 -19.15 -1.83 -10.05
CA LEU A 538 -20.53 -1.94 -10.53
C LEU A 538 -20.61 -1.72 -12.05
N THR A 539 -19.87 -0.76 -12.61
CA THR A 539 -19.81 -0.54 -14.06
C THR A 539 -19.23 -1.72 -14.82
N SER A 540 -18.14 -2.31 -14.34
CA SER A 540 -17.59 -3.54 -14.91
C SER A 540 -18.58 -4.71 -14.80
N LYS A 541 -19.30 -4.80 -13.67
CA LYS A 541 -20.34 -5.81 -13.50
C LYS A 541 -21.48 -5.63 -14.50
N MET A 542 -21.93 -4.39 -14.73
CA MET A 542 -22.96 -4.07 -15.72
C MET A 542 -22.50 -4.42 -17.15
N GLU A 543 -21.23 -4.16 -17.48
CA GLU A 543 -20.65 -4.58 -18.77
C GLU A 543 -20.68 -6.11 -18.94
N ILE A 544 -20.33 -6.89 -17.90
CA ILE A 544 -20.45 -8.36 -17.92
C ILE A 544 -21.90 -8.83 -18.06
N CYS A 545 -22.85 -8.05 -17.55
CA CYS A 545 -24.28 -8.37 -17.58
C CYS A 545 -25.00 -7.86 -18.84
N ASP A 546 -24.28 -7.29 -19.82
CA ASP A 546 -24.84 -6.65 -21.02
C ASP A 546 -25.89 -5.55 -20.72
N LEU A 547 -25.64 -4.76 -19.66
CA LEU A 547 -26.47 -3.64 -19.18
C LEU A 547 -25.95 -2.27 -19.67
#